data_AF-A0A5S6QVX5-F1
#
_entry.id   AF-A0A5S6QVX5-F1
#
_cell.length_a   1.000
_cell.length_b   1.000
_cell.length_c   1.000
_cell.angle_alpha   90.00
_cell.angle_beta   90.00
_cell.angle_gamma   90.00
#
_symmetry.space_group_name_H-M   'P 1'
#
loop_
_entity.id
_entity.type
_entity.pdbx_description
1 polymer ?
#
loop_
_entity_poly.entity_id
_entity_poly.type
_entity_poly.pdbx_seq_one_letter_code
_entity_poly.pdbx_strand_id
1 'polypeptide(L)' 'MSTEQKASNDSETEYFEKIYEFSQLVNSGLDRSTLSLCVKLLQGGVAPVPLANFLTRLRQLKRNENEGPNSRNVNQG' A
#
# COMPACT_ATOMS: atom_id res chain seq x y z
N MET A 1 0.44 -14.80 31.24
CA MET A 1 0.23 -13.73 30.23
C MET A 1 -1.12 -13.10 30.55
N SER A 2 -1.14 -11.84 30.97
CA SER A 2 -2.33 -11.18 31.52
C SER A 2 -3.43 -11.02 30.47
N THR A 3 -4.66 -11.29 30.88
CA THR A 3 -5.88 -11.26 30.06
C THR A 3 -6.11 -9.91 29.38
N GLU A 4 -5.68 -8.79 29.98
CA GLU A 4 -5.74 -7.45 29.38
C GLU A 4 -4.90 -7.29 28.10
N GLN A 5 -3.73 -7.92 28.01
CA GLN A 5 -2.86 -7.74 26.83
C GLN A 5 -3.45 -8.44 25.58
N LYS A 6 -4.21 -9.51 25.78
CA LYS A 6 -4.78 -10.30 24.68
C LYS A 6 -5.94 -9.57 24.01
N ALA A 7 -6.82 -8.95 24.81
CA ALA A 7 -7.96 -8.18 24.30
C ALA A 7 -7.53 -6.96 23.46
N SER A 8 -6.42 -6.31 23.81
CA SER A 8 -5.91 -5.14 23.08
C SER A 8 -5.29 -5.50 21.73
N ASN A 9 -4.68 -6.69 21.60
CA ASN A 9 -4.17 -7.17 20.30
C ASN A 9 -5.32 -7.61 19.39
N ASP A 10 -6.36 -8.21 19.97
CA ASP A 10 -7.55 -8.66 19.23
C ASP A 10 -8.27 -7.45 18.58
N SER A 11 -8.34 -6.28 19.25
CA SER A 11 -8.96 -5.07 18.69
C SER A 11 -8.13 -4.38 17.59
N GLU A 12 -6.80 -4.36 17.70
CA GLU A 12 -5.92 -3.80 16.66
C GLU A 12 -5.97 -4.64 15.38
N THR A 13 -6.00 -5.96 15.50
CA THR A 13 -6.15 -6.86 14.35
C THR A 13 -7.51 -6.67 13.69
N GLU A 14 -8.61 -6.63 14.45
CA GLU A 14 -9.95 -6.38 13.90
C GLU A 14 -10.04 -5.03 13.17
N TYR A 15 -9.45 -3.99 13.76
CA TYR A 15 -9.40 -2.66 13.14
C TYR A 15 -8.63 -2.69 11.80
N PHE A 16 -7.49 -3.37 11.78
CA PHE A 16 -6.70 -3.51 10.55
C PHE A 16 -7.47 -4.30 9.47
N GLU A 17 -8.17 -5.38 9.84
CA GLU A 17 -9.00 -6.15 8.89
C GLU A 17 -10.08 -5.27 8.24
N LYS A 18 -10.74 -4.41 9.01
CA LYS A 18 -11.75 -3.47 8.46
C LYS A 18 -11.13 -2.46 7.50
N ILE A 19 -9.95 -1.93 7.82
CA ILE A 19 -9.22 -1.04 6.88
C ILE A 19 -8.83 -1.80 5.61
N TYR A 20 -8.38 -3.05 5.74
CA TYR A 20 -8.03 -3.87 4.59
C TYR A 20 -9.24 -4.13 3.69
N GLU A 21 -10.38 -4.50 4.26
CA GLU A 21 -11.64 -4.67 3.52
C GLU A 21 -12.03 -3.38 2.78
N PHE A 22 -11.97 -2.23 3.46
CA PHE A 22 -12.22 -0.93 2.83
C PHE A 22 -11.24 -0.66 1.67
N SER A 23 -9.95 -0.98 1.85
CA SER A 23 -8.93 -0.79 0.82
C SER A 23 -9.18 -1.61 -0.45
N GLN A 24 -9.79 -2.79 -0.31
CA GLN A 24 -10.20 -3.64 -1.43
C GLN A 24 -11.47 -3.10 -2.10
N LEU A 25 -12.42 -2.60 -1.32
CA LEU A 25 -13.65 -2.00 -1.84
C LEU A 25 -13.37 -0.79 -2.74
N VAL A 26 -12.44 0.08 -2.35
CA VAL A 26 -12.02 1.24 -3.16
C VAL A 26 -10.97 0.87 -4.22
N ASN A 27 -10.65 -0.41 -4.37
CA ASN A 27 -9.69 -0.96 -5.32
C ASN A 27 -8.34 -0.21 -5.31
N SER A 28 -7.81 0.09 -4.12
CA SER A 28 -6.56 0.85 -3.93
C SER A 28 -5.30 0.10 -4.42
N GLY A 29 -5.44 -1.20 -4.74
CA GLY A 29 -4.34 -2.06 -5.17
C GLY A 29 -3.24 -2.22 -4.13
N LEU A 30 -3.54 -2.03 -2.84
CA LEU A 30 -2.62 -2.23 -1.73
C LEU A 30 -2.77 -3.67 -1.22
N ASP A 31 -1.66 -4.39 -1.13
CA ASP A 31 -1.60 -5.66 -0.42
C ASP A 31 -1.55 -5.43 1.10
N ARG A 32 -1.83 -6.47 1.89
CA ARG A 32 -1.87 -6.39 3.35
C ARG A 32 -0.57 -5.84 3.95
N SER A 33 0.59 -6.20 3.40
CA SER A 33 1.89 -5.78 3.94
C SER A 33 2.10 -4.28 3.70
N THR A 34 1.84 -3.81 2.48
CA THR A 34 1.95 -2.38 2.15
C THR A 34 0.95 -1.55 2.94
N LEU A 35 -0.30 -2.01 3.08
CA LEU A 35 -1.30 -1.30 3.88
C LEU A 35 -0.88 -1.20 5.36
N SER A 36 -0.35 -2.27 5.94
CA SER A 36 0.16 -2.27 7.33
C SER A 36 1.27 -1.23 7.51
N LEU A 37 2.20 -1.15 6.55
CA LEU A 37 3.25 -0.14 6.57
C LEU A 37 2.67 1.28 6.46
N CYS A 38 1.70 1.52 5.57
CA CYS A 38 1.05 2.81 5.44
C CYS A 38 0.35 3.24 6.74
N VAL A 39 -0.35 2.33 7.40
CA VAL A 39 -0.99 2.62 8.70
C VAL A 39 0.04 3.04 9.75
N LYS A 40 1.18 2.33 9.84
CA LYS A 40 2.27 2.70 10.76
C LYS A 40 2.87 4.07 10.45
N LEU A 41 3.05 4.39 9.16
CA LEU A 41 3.56 5.70 8.74
C LEU A 41 2.59 6.83 9.10
N LEU A 42 1.29 6.62 8.87
CA LEU A 42 0.24 7.59 9.24
C LEU A 42 0.17 7.79 10.76
N GLN A 43 0.27 6.72 11.54
CA GLN A 43 0.36 6.78 13.01
C GLN A 43 1.62 7.53 13.48
N GLY A 44 2.72 7.43 12.73
CA GLY A 44 3.96 8.17 12.97
C GLY A 44 3.89 9.65 12.56
N GLY A 45 2.75 10.15 12.09
CA GLY A 45 2.55 11.56 11.71
C GLY A 45 2.88 11.88 10.26
N VAL A 46 3.11 10.88 9.41
CA VAL A 46 3.27 11.12 7.97
C VAL A 46 1.95 11.59 7.39
N ALA A 47 1.98 12.68 6.61
CA ALA A 47 0.79 13.21 5.97
C ALA A 47 0.27 12.26 4.86
N PRO A 48 -1.06 12.08 4.74
CA PRO A 48 -1.66 11.10 3.82
C PRO A 48 -1.45 11.47 2.34
N VAL A 49 -1.51 12.75 1.99
CA VAL A 49 -1.36 13.22 0.59
C VAL A 49 0.05 12.97 0.05
N PRO A 50 1.15 13.38 0.75
CA PRO A 50 2.50 13.02 0.33
C PRO A 50 2.73 11.50 0.23
N LEU A 51 2.20 10.72 1.17
CA LEU A 51 2.34 9.26 1.16
C LEU A 51 1.66 8.62 -0.06
N ALA A 52 0.44 9.06 -0.40
CA ALA A 52 -0.27 8.60 -1.59
C ALA A 52 0.50 8.93 -2.89
N ASN A 53 1.07 10.15 -2.97
CA ASN A 53 1.89 10.57 -4.10
C ASN A 53 3.14 9.70 -4.23
N PHE A 54 3.82 9.40 -3.11
CA PHE A 54 5.00 8.54 -3.09
C PHE A 54 4.68 7.12 -3.57
N LEU A 55 3.62 6.49 -3.06
CA LEU A 55 3.22 5.14 -3.49
C LEU A 55 2.84 5.10 -4.98
N THR A 56 2.18 6.14 -5.47
CA THR A 56 1.82 6.26 -6.89
C THR A 56 3.06 6.35 -7.76
N ARG A 57 4.07 7.13 -7.35
CA ARG A 57 5.35 7.24 -8.05
C ARG A 57 6.11 5.91 -8.04
N LEU A 58 6.19 5.22 -6.91
CA LEU A 58 6.85 3.90 -6.83
C LEU A 58 6.21 2.87 -7.78
N ARG A 59 4.88 2.84 -7.87
CA ARG A 59 4.17 1.95 -8.80
C ARG A 59 4.43 2.30 -10.26
N GLN A 60 4.54 3.59 -10.59
CA GLN A 60 4.91 4.04 -11.93
C GLN A 60 6.34 3.62 -12.28
N LEU A 61 7.29 3.84 -11.37
CA LEU A 61 8.69 3.42 -11.56
C LEU A 61 8.80 1.93 -11.85
N LYS A 62 8.18 1.09 -11.01
CA LYS A 62 8.15 -0.37 -11.22
C LYS A 62 7.53 -0.78 -12.55
N ARG A 63 6.48 -0.08 -13.01
CA ARG A 63 5.88 -0.33 -14.33
C ARG A 63 6.85 0.03 -15.45
N ASN A 64 7.49 1.20 -15.34
CA ASN A 64 8.42 1.70 -16.35
C ASN A 64 9.69 0.86 -16.44
N GLU A 65 10.15 0.25 -15.35
CA GLU A 65 11.28 -0.70 -15.38
C GLU A 65 10.96 -1.97 -16.17
N ASN A 66 9.71 -2.45 -16.12
CA ASN A 66 9.25 -3.58 -16.94
C ASN A 66 9.06 -3.20 -18.42
N GLU A 67 8.87 -1.91 -18.72
CA GLU A 67 8.81 -1.35 -20.07
C GLU A 67 10.24 -1.00 -20.54
N GLY A 68 11.10 -2.02 -20.67
CA GLY A 68 12.43 -1.85 -21.27
C GLY A 68 12.35 -1.30 -22.70
N PRO A 69 13.44 -0.74 -23.27
CA PRO A 69 13.44 0.04 -24.53
C PRO A 69 13.09 -0.73 -25.82
N ASN A 70 12.45 -1.89 -25.77
CA ASN A 70 12.24 -2.78 -26.91
C ASN A 70 11.07 -2.42 -27.85
N SER A 71 10.41 -1.26 -27.67
CA SER A 71 9.25 -0.85 -28.50
C SER A 71 9.56 0.23 -29.54
N ARG A 72 10.83 0.54 -29.83
CA ARG A 72 11.21 1.58 -30.82
C ARG A 72 11.60 1.08 -32.22
N ASN A 73 11.42 -0.21 -32.53
CA ASN A 73 11.84 -0.76 -33.82
C ASN A 73 10.69 -1.46 -34.56
N VAL A 74 9.73 -0.68 -35.05
CA VAL A 74 8.82 -1.10 -36.12
C VAL A 74 8.41 0.16 -36.88
N ASN A 75 8.78 0.19 -38.17
CA ASN A 75 8.50 1.21 -39.20
C ASN A 75 9.61 2.23 -39.49
N GLN A 76 10.71 1.75 -40.08
CA GLN A 76 11.31 2.45 -41.23
C GLN A 76 11.29 1.48 -42.41
N GLY A 77 10.25 1.60 -43.24
CA GLY A 77 10.07 0.92 -44.51
C GLY A 77 9.48 1.91 -45.49
#